data_AF-A0A2V8IQ39-F1
#
_entry.id   AF-A0A2V8IQ39-F1
#
_cell.length_a   1.000
_cell.length_b   1.000
_cell.length_c   1.000
_cell.angle_alpha   90.00
_cell.angle_beta   90.00
_cell.angle_gamma   90.00
#
_symmetry.space_group_name_H-M   'P 1'
#
loop_
_entity.id
_entity.type
_entity.pdbx_description
1 polymer ?
#
loop_
_entity_poly.entity_id
_entity_poly.type
_entity_poly.pdbx_seq_one_letter_code
_entity_poly.pdbx_strand_id
1 'polypeptide(L)'
;MPVPAVREPAATAARPATHSRFIFSDEPLPLDALKSFDADGHLSLAAVTLKNGTKLSDVDVPLKLQNGKLDIGEWRANALGGTLQGKILLDATRAETPALSTKLAGRSLDLAAILAAFGERRQTRGGATAVDVDVTARGVSPHAWASSASGIATASVGPATLVNTKLDLDNVLDRLVQAV
;
A
#
# COMPACT_ATOMS: atom_id res chain seq x y z
N MET A 1 -17.71 -21.70 -61.28
CA MET A 1 -17.27 -22.35 -60.03
C MET A 1 -17.06 -21.26 -58.99
N PRO A 2 -17.89 -21.16 -57.94
CA PRO A 2 -17.67 -20.18 -56.87
C PRO A 2 -16.67 -20.71 -55.83
N VAL A 3 -15.77 -19.82 -55.42
CA VAL A 3 -14.75 -20.02 -54.37
C VAL A 3 -15.38 -20.24 -52.99
N PRO A 4 -14.83 -21.10 -52.12
CA PRO A 4 -15.32 -21.30 -50.76
C PRO A 4 -14.92 -20.14 -49.85
N ALA A 5 -15.86 -19.71 -49.00
CA ALA A 5 -15.67 -18.69 -47.99
C ALA A 5 -14.72 -19.16 -46.89
N VAL A 6 -13.65 -18.40 -46.65
CA VAL A 6 -12.78 -18.53 -45.48
C VAL A 6 -13.59 -18.17 -44.25
N ARG A 7 -13.74 -19.11 -43.32
CA ARG A 7 -14.29 -18.84 -41.98
C ARG A 7 -13.20 -18.21 -41.14
N GLU A 8 -13.32 -16.93 -40.82
CA GLU A 8 -12.57 -16.28 -39.75
C GLU A 8 -12.78 -17.03 -38.43
N PRO A 9 -11.72 -17.38 -37.68
CA PRO A 9 -11.88 -17.93 -36.34
C PRO A 9 -12.50 -16.87 -35.43
N ALA A 10 -13.64 -17.23 -34.85
CA ALA A 10 -14.38 -16.43 -33.90
C ALA A 10 -13.46 -15.93 -32.79
N ALA A 11 -13.34 -14.60 -32.67
CA ALA A 11 -12.77 -13.94 -31.52
C ALA A 11 -13.45 -14.49 -30.25
N THR A 12 -12.66 -15.10 -29.37
CA THR A 12 -13.09 -15.50 -28.03
C THR A 12 -13.66 -14.27 -27.34
N ALA A 13 -14.98 -14.26 -27.18
CA ALA A 13 -15.70 -13.23 -26.45
C ALA A 13 -15.10 -13.11 -25.04
N ALA A 14 -14.56 -11.92 -24.74
CA ALA A 14 -14.18 -11.55 -23.40
C ALA A 14 -15.40 -11.72 -22.49
N ARG A 15 -15.30 -12.63 -21.51
CA ARG A 15 -16.34 -12.87 -20.52
C ARG A 15 -16.59 -11.55 -19.77
N PRO A 16 -17.85 -11.11 -19.59
CA PRO A 16 -18.13 -9.83 -18.95
C PRO A 16 -17.54 -9.81 -17.55
N ALA A 17 -16.72 -8.79 -17.27
CA ALA A 17 -16.20 -8.51 -15.94
C ALA A 17 -17.38 -8.36 -14.98
N THR A 18 -17.60 -9.40 -14.18
CA THR A 18 -18.63 -9.40 -13.15
C THR A 18 -18.26 -8.30 -12.18
N HIS A 19 -19.15 -7.32 -12.02
CA HIS A 19 -18.97 -6.21 -11.09
C HIS A 19 -18.59 -6.78 -9.72
N SER A 20 -17.32 -6.64 -9.33
CA SER A 20 -16.80 -7.26 -8.13
C SER A 20 -17.47 -6.60 -6.94
N ARG A 21 -18.28 -7.36 -6.18
CA ARG A 21 -18.93 -6.87 -4.94
C ARG A 21 -17.93 -6.52 -3.83
N PHE A 22 -16.65 -6.78 -4.05
CA PHE A 22 -15.57 -6.61 -3.10
C PHE A 22 -14.65 -5.46 -3.53
N ILE A 23 -14.10 -4.75 -2.54
CA ILE A 23 -13.12 -3.69 -2.76
C ILE A 23 -11.80 -4.25 -3.33
N PHE A 24 -11.49 -5.51 -3.02
CA PHE A 24 -10.37 -6.25 -3.61
C PHE A 24 -10.88 -7.22 -4.67
N SER A 25 -10.27 -7.20 -5.86
CA SER A 25 -10.63 -8.11 -6.95
C SER A 25 -10.40 -9.57 -6.56
N ASP A 26 -11.26 -10.45 -7.06
CA ASP A 26 -11.11 -11.91 -6.91
C ASP A 26 -10.34 -12.54 -8.09
N GLU A 27 -10.00 -11.73 -9.10
CA GLU A 27 -9.24 -12.20 -10.25
C GLU A 27 -7.85 -12.71 -9.83
N PRO A 28 -7.48 -13.94 -10.21
CA PRO A 28 -6.16 -14.49 -9.88
C PRO A 28 -5.03 -13.63 -10.44
N LEU A 29 -3.99 -13.38 -9.64
CA LEU A 29 -2.80 -12.71 -10.14
C LEU A 29 -2.07 -13.64 -11.11
N PRO A 30 -1.60 -13.12 -12.27
CA PRO A 30 -0.76 -13.88 -13.20
C PRO A 30 0.67 -13.99 -12.65
N LEU A 31 0.84 -14.75 -11.57
CA LEU A 31 2.14 -14.97 -10.92
C LEU A 31 3.07 -15.89 -11.73
N ASP A 32 2.59 -16.50 -12.82
CA ASP A 32 3.39 -17.33 -13.72
C ASP A 32 4.57 -16.57 -14.36
N ALA A 33 4.44 -15.25 -14.53
CA ALA A 33 5.54 -14.40 -15.00
C ALA A 33 6.76 -14.46 -14.05
N LEU A 34 6.52 -14.55 -12.73
CA LEU A 34 7.58 -14.66 -11.72
C LEU A 34 8.35 -15.98 -11.80
N LYS A 35 7.75 -17.03 -12.39
CA LYS A 35 8.40 -18.32 -12.63
C LYS A 35 9.13 -18.38 -13.96
N SER A 36 8.78 -17.47 -14.87
CA SER A 36 9.28 -17.50 -16.25
C SER A 36 10.65 -16.83 -16.39
N PHE A 37 11.07 -16.04 -15.40
CA PHE A 37 12.34 -15.32 -15.43
C PHE A 37 12.90 -15.10 -14.02
N ASP A 38 14.23 -15.14 -13.93
CA ASP A 38 14.99 -14.81 -12.73
C ASP A 38 15.61 -13.42 -12.90
N ALA A 39 15.51 -12.57 -11.87
CA ALA A 39 16.06 -11.23 -11.88
C ALA A 39 16.87 -10.98 -10.61
N ASP A 40 17.98 -10.28 -10.73
CA ASP A 40 18.70 -9.72 -9.59
C ASP A 40 19.03 -8.28 -9.93
N GLY A 41 18.73 -7.37 -9.02
CA GLY A 41 18.84 -5.95 -9.30
C GLY A 41 18.82 -5.10 -8.05
N HIS A 42 19.20 -3.85 -8.27
CA HIS A 42 19.23 -2.85 -7.23
C HIS A 42 18.74 -1.54 -7.84
N LEU A 43 17.78 -0.92 -7.16
CA LEU A 43 17.16 0.32 -7.61
C LEU A 43 17.41 1.40 -6.58
N SER A 44 18.21 2.39 -6.96
CA SER A 44 18.44 3.61 -6.16
C SER A 44 17.79 4.81 -6.83
N LEU A 45 16.92 5.51 -6.12
CA LEU A 45 16.24 6.71 -6.58
C LEU A 45 16.49 7.85 -5.59
N ALA A 46 17.08 8.94 -6.08
CA ALA A 46 17.38 10.09 -5.23
C ALA A 46 16.10 10.74 -4.67
N ALA A 47 15.05 10.85 -5.49
CA ALA A 47 13.76 11.36 -5.08
C ALA A 47 12.63 10.81 -5.96
N VAL A 48 11.49 10.50 -5.33
CA VAL A 48 10.26 10.03 -5.98
C VAL A 48 9.08 10.79 -5.39
N THR A 49 8.18 11.28 -6.23
CA THR A 49 6.92 11.89 -5.79
C THR A 49 5.77 10.96 -6.15
N LEU A 50 5.03 10.49 -5.14
CA LEU A 50 3.85 9.66 -5.34
C LEU A 50 2.66 10.52 -5.77
N LYS A 51 1.65 9.85 -6.35
CA LYS A 51 0.40 10.49 -6.80
C LYS A 51 -0.37 11.22 -5.69
N ASN A 52 -0.20 10.80 -4.43
CA ASN A 52 -0.80 11.44 -3.26
C ASN A 52 -0.01 12.67 -2.76
N GLY A 53 1.06 13.08 -3.46
CA GLY A 53 1.92 14.20 -3.09
C GLY A 53 3.02 13.84 -2.09
N THR A 54 3.06 12.61 -1.58
CA THR A 54 4.13 12.16 -0.69
C THR A 54 5.46 12.10 -1.45
N LYS A 55 6.47 12.79 -0.94
CA LYS A 55 7.84 12.74 -1.46
C LYS A 55 8.66 11.71 -0.68
N LEU A 56 9.27 10.79 -1.41
CA LEU A 56 10.29 9.88 -0.93
C LEU A 56 11.64 10.41 -1.42
N SER A 57 12.66 10.29 -0.60
CA SER A 57 14.05 10.61 -0.95
C SER A 57 14.95 9.48 -0.49
N ASP A 58 16.11 9.32 -1.12
CA ASP A 58 17.07 8.27 -0.77
C ASP A 58 16.42 6.87 -0.74
N VAL A 59 15.75 6.53 -1.84
CA VAL A 59 15.07 5.25 -1.98
C VAL A 59 16.08 4.23 -2.46
N ASP A 60 16.22 3.14 -1.70
CA ASP A 60 17.12 2.03 -2.01
C ASP A 60 16.36 0.71 -1.92
N VAL A 61 16.29 -0.02 -3.04
CA VAL A 61 15.48 -1.24 -3.16
C VAL A 61 16.31 -2.35 -3.79
N PRO A 62 16.85 -3.28 -2.98
CA PRO A 62 17.40 -4.53 -3.48
C PRO A 62 16.27 -5.49 -3.87
N LEU A 63 16.32 -6.05 -5.07
CA LEU A 63 15.32 -6.97 -5.59
C LEU A 63 15.97 -8.24 -6.12
N LYS A 64 15.40 -9.39 -5.75
CA LYS A 64 15.86 -10.69 -6.17
C LYS A 64 14.66 -11.58 -6.46
N LEU A 65 14.50 -11.97 -7.71
CA LEU A 65 13.51 -12.90 -8.18
C LEU A 65 14.22 -14.19 -8.60
N GLN A 66 13.92 -15.29 -7.90
CA GLN A 66 14.45 -16.60 -8.26
C GLN A 66 13.38 -17.68 -8.17
N ASN A 67 13.18 -18.42 -9.26
CA ASN A 67 12.33 -19.60 -9.34
C ASN A 67 10.90 -19.36 -8.80
N GLY A 68 10.26 -18.24 -9.16
CA GLY A 68 8.93 -17.88 -8.67
C GLY A 68 8.89 -17.25 -7.26
N LYS A 69 10.04 -17.00 -6.64
CA LYS A 69 10.16 -16.31 -5.36
C LYS A 69 10.77 -14.93 -5.54
N LEU A 70 9.98 -13.89 -5.27
CA LEU A 70 10.42 -12.50 -5.25
C LEU A 70 10.79 -12.10 -3.81
N ASP A 71 12.06 -11.86 -3.54
CA ASP A 71 12.58 -11.25 -2.33
C ASP A 71 12.98 -9.81 -2.65
N ILE A 72 12.20 -8.87 -2.13
CA ILE A 72 12.63 -7.48 -2.00
C ILE A 72 13.27 -7.41 -0.62
N GLY A 73 14.59 -7.25 -0.60
CA GLY A 73 15.38 -7.24 0.62
C GLY A 73 15.03 -6.05 1.52
N GLU A 74 15.89 -5.77 2.50
CA GLU A 74 15.70 -4.59 3.34
C GLU A 74 15.86 -3.31 2.50
N TRP A 75 14.73 -2.78 2.05
CA TRP A 75 14.66 -1.51 1.34
C TRP A 75 14.52 -0.37 2.34
N ARG A 76 14.97 0.82 1.94
CA ARG A 76 14.90 2.02 2.76
C ARG A 76 14.45 3.21 1.92
N ALA A 77 13.74 4.13 2.54
CA ALA A 77 13.40 5.42 1.97
C ALA A 77 13.19 6.46 3.07
N ASN A 78 13.56 7.70 2.82
CA ASN A 78 13.19 8.81 3.70
C ASN A 78 11.87 9.43 3.23
N ALA A 79 10.89 9.50 4.12
CA ALA A 79 9.56 10.04 3.84
C ALA A 79 8.91 10.55 5.12
N LEU A 80 7.95 11.48 4.97
CA LEU A 80 7.13 11.98 6.08
C LEU A 80 7.98 12.49 7.27
N GLY A 81 9.13 13.12 7.00
CA GLY A 81 10.03 13.65 8.03
C GLY A 81 10.89 12.62 8.76
N GLY A 82 10.81 11.33 8.41
CA GLY A 82 11.61 10.27 9.02
C GLY A 82 12.12 9.23 8.01
N THR A 83 12.47 8.05 8.52
CA THR A 83 12.99 6.93 7.71
C THR A 83 12.02 5.77 7.75
N LEU A 84 11.73 5.24 6.57
CA LEU A 84 10.99 4.01 6.33
C LEU A 84 11.97 2.93 5.91
N GLN A 85 11.75 1.73 6.41
CA GLN A 85 12.46 0.53 6.00
C GLN A 85 11.48 -0.63 5.96
N GLY A 86 11.70 -1.57 5.06
CA GLY A 86 10.83 -2.72 4.96
C GLY A 86 11.45 -3.87 4.22
N LYS A 87 10.75 -4.99 4.22
CA LYS A 87 11.08 -6.19 3.48
C LYS A 87 9.81 -6.79 2.92
N ILE A 88 9.85 -7.26 1.68
CA ILE A 88 8.72 -7.93 1.06
C ILE A 88 9.21 -9.25 0.50
N LEU A 89 8.50 -10.33 0.83
CA LEU A 89 8.76 -11.66 0.31
C LEU A 89 7.47 -12.19 -0.30
N LEU A 90 7.48 -12.46 -1.60
CA LEU A 90 6.40 -13.12 -2.31
C LEU A 90 6.91 -14.47 -2.81
N ASP A 91 6.38 -15.54 -2.24
CA ASP A 91 6.65 -16.92 -2.64
C ASP A 91 5.48 -17.41 -3.50
N ALA A 92 5.69 -17.46 -4.82
CA ALA A 92 4.72 -18.00 -5.77
C ALA A 92 5.15 -19.37 -6.32
N THR A 93 6.08 -20.06 -5.66
CA THR A 93 6.53 -21.41 -6.08
C THR A 93 5.35 -22.36 -6.24
N ARG A 94 4.41 -22.32 -5.28
CA ARG A 94 3.10 -22.98 -5.35
C ARG A 94 2.05 -22.02 -5.91
N ALA A 95 1.63 -22.27 -7.15
CA ALA A 95 0.65 -21.42 -7.85
C ALA A 95 -0.71 -21.36 -7.12
N GLU A 96 -1.10 -22.43 -6.43
CA GLU A 96 -2.41 -22.51 -5.76
C GLU A 96 -2.44 -21.78 -4.41
N THR A 97 -1.28 -21.52 -3.81
CA THR A 97 -1.16 -20.92 -2.47
C THR A 97 0.06 -20.00 -2.39
N PRO A 98 0.14 -18.95 -3.22
CA PRO A 98 1.25 -18.02 -3.12
C PRO A 98 1.17 -17.32 -1.76
N ALA A 99 2.31 -17.12 -1.13
CA ALA A 99 2.45 -16.53 0.19
C ALA A 99 3.15 -15.18 0.08
N LEU A 100 2.54 -14.15 0.66
CA LEU A 100 3.10 -12.82 0.77
C LEU A 100 3.44 -12.53 2.23
N SER A 101 4.66 -12.10 2.48
CA SER A 101 5.11 -11.62 3.79
C SER A 101 5.67 -10.22 3.63
N THR A 102 5.16 -9.28 4.41
CA THR A 102 5.52 -7.87 4.36
C THR A 102 5.89 -7.41 5.75
N LYS A 103 7.09 -6.85 5.89
CA LYS A 103 7.51 -6.14 7.08
C LYS A 103 7.79 -4.69 6.72
N LEU A 104 7.31 -3.78 7.54
CA LEU A 104 7.51 -2.35 7.38
C LEU A 104 7.73 -1.74 8.75
N ALA A 105 8.82 -0.99 8.90
CA ALA A 105 9.10 -0.19 10.06
C ALA A 105 9.33 1.27 9.64
N GLY A 106 8.72 2.19 10.36
CA GLY A 106 8.93 3.62 10.24
C GLY A 106 9.47 4.16 11.56
N ARG A 107 10.49 5.03 11.49
CA ARG A 107 11.08 5.66 12.66
C ARG A 107 11.13 7.17 12.50
N SER A 108 10.86 7.86 13.60
CA SER A 108 10.88 9.33 13.68
C SER A 108 10.02 10.00 12.61
N LEU A 109 8.87 9.41 12.28
CA LEU A 109 7.95 9.98 11.31
C LEU A 109 7.26 11.21 11.90
N ASP A 110 7.12 12.26 11.12
CA ASP A 110 6.39 13.45 11.52
C ASP A 110 4.89 13.18 11.47
N LEU A 111 4.22 13.35 12.61
CA LEU A 111 2.79 13.11 12.73
C LEU A 111 2.00 14.03 11.78
N ALA A 112 2.36 15.31 11.68
CA ALA A 112 1.67 16.25 10.80
C ALA A 112 1.78 15.84 9.32
N ALA A 113 2.95 15.35 8.89
CA ALA A 113 3.17 14.82 7.55
C ALA A 113 2.36 13.55 7.29
N ILE A 114 2.25 12.64 8.28
CA ILE A 114 1.37 11.48 8.19
C ILE A 114 -0.08 11.92 7.97
N LEU A 115 -0.62 12.79 8.84
CA LEU A 115 -1.99 13.30 8.71
C LEU A 115 -2.22 13.99 7.35
N ALA A 116 -1.27 14.82 6.91
CA ALA A 116 -1.34 15.48 5.61
C ALA A 116 -1.39 14.48 4.44
N ALA A 117 -0.65 13.37 4.52
CA ALA A 117 -0.67 12.31 3.51
C ALA A 117 -2.03 11.58 3.42
N PHE A 118 -2.79 11.56 4.52
CA PHE A 118 -4.17 11.05 4.56
C PHE A 118 -5.23 12.14 4.28
N GLY A 119 -4.83 13.36 3.96
CA GLY A 119 -5.74 14.48 3.66
C GLY A 119 -6.25 15.24 4.89
N GLU A 120 -5.82 14.86 6.10
CA GLU A 120 -6.16 15.56 7.33
C GLU A 120 -5.20 16.73 7.55
N ARG A 121 -5.70 17.97 7.39
CA ARG A 121 -4.93 19.19 7.66
C ARG A 121 -5.08 19.62 9.11
N ARG A 122 -4.72 18.75 10.05
CA ARG A 122 -4.66 19.13 11.47
C ARG A 122 -3.27 19.66 11.80
N GLN A 123 -3.21 20.86 12.39
CA GLN A 123 -1.97 21.44 12.87
C GLN A 123 -1.56 20.73 14.16
N THR A 124 -0.65 19.77 14.05
CA THR A 124 0.02 19.13 15.19
C THR A 124 1.47 19.60 15.24
N ARG A 125 2.01 19.78 16.46
CA ARG A 125 3.43 20.11 16.66
C ARG A 125 4.10 18.97 17.42
N GLY A 126 5.20 18.44 16.86
CA GLY A 126 5.90 17.29 17.42
C GLY A 126 5.20 15.96 17.09
N GLY A 127 5.39 14.95 17.94
CA GLY A 127 4.81 13.63 17.74
C GLY A 127 5.62 12.72 16.82
N ALA A 128 6.93 12.57 17.08
CA ALA A 128 7.74 11.58 16.38
C ALA A 128 7.08 10.19 16.49
N THR A 129 6.62 9.68 15.36
CA THR A 129 5.81 8.47 15.26
C THR A 129 6.68 7.33 14.79
N ALA A 130 6.61 6.22 15.52
CA ALA A 130 7.15 4.94 15.10
C ALA A 130 6.00 4.04 14.66
N VAL A 131 6.20 3.34 13.55
CA VAL A 131 5.23 2.37 13.02
C VAL A 131 5.97 1.07 12.82
N ASP A 132 5.35 -0.04 13.18
CA ASP A 132 5.85 -1.38 12.90
C ASP A 132 4.69 -2.23 12.40
N VAL A 133 4.87 -2.86 11.24
CA VAL A 133 3.86 -3.68 10.58
C VAL A 133 4.53 -4.97 10.15
N ASP A 134 4.01 -6.09 10.60
CA ASP A 134 4.38 -7.42 10.15
C ASP A 134 3.11 -8.15 9.75
N VAL A 135 2.95 -8.40 8.44
CA VAL A 135 1.75 -8.99 7.87
C VAL A 135 2.14 -10.12 6.94
N THR A 136 1.43 -11.24 7.07
CA THR A 136 1.51 -12.38 6.17
C THR A 136 0.15 -12.68 5.58
N ALA A 137 0.10 -13.01 4.30
CA ALA A 137 -1.11 -13.28 3.56
C ALA A 137 -0.89 -14.44 2.58
N ARG A 138 -1.96 -15.13 2.18
CA ARG A 138 -1.92 -16.29 1.27
C ARG A 138 -3.09 -16.29 0.29
N GLY A 139 -2.87 -16.86 -0.90
CA GLY A 139 -3.94 -17.16 -1.86
C GLY A 139 -3.76 -16.48 -3.20
N VAL A 140 -4.55 -16.86 -4.19
CA VAL A 140 -4.25 -16.59 -5.60
C VAL A 140 -4.70 -15.22 -6.10
N SER A 141 -5.51 -14.49 -5.33
CA SER A 141 -6.12 -13.21 -5.71
C SER A 141 -5.86 -12.13 -4.64
N PRO A 142 -6.01 -10.83 -4.99
CA PRO A 142 -5.94 -9.74 -4.02
C PRO A 142 -6.97 -9.91 -2.89
N HIS A 143 -8.16 -10.40 -3.23
CA HIS A 143 -9.19 -10.71 -2.25
C HIS A 143 -8.75 -11.81 -1.27
N ALA A 144 -8.13 -12.88 -1.77
CA ALA A 144 -7.60 -13.95 -0.92
C ALA A 144 -6.48 -13.45 0.00
N TRP A 145 -5.61 -12.56 -0.48
CA TRP A 145 -4.60 -11.92 0.37
C TRP A 145 -5.23 -11.06 1.44
N ALA A 146 -6.21 -10.24 1.10
CA ALA A 146 -6.90 -9.39 2.06
C ALA A 146 -7.67 -10.22 3.11
N SER A 147 -8.30 -11.33 2.71
CA SER A 147 -9.09 -12.18 3.61
C SER A 147 -8.24 -13.07 4.51
N SER A 148 -7.04 -13.44 4.08
CA SER A 148 -6.10 -14.28 4.84
C SER A 148 -4.99 -13.48 5.55
N ALA A 149 -4.96 -12.16 5.37
CA ALA A 149 -3.97 -11.29 5.98
C ALA A 149 -4.01 -11.44 7.51
N SER A 150 -2.87 -11.83 8.08
CA SER A 150 -2.69 -12.02 9.51
C SER A 150 -1.36 -11.41 9.93
N GLY A 151 -1.37 -10.69 11.05
CA GLY A 151 -0.21 -9.90 11.42
C GLY A 151 -0.48 -8.94 12.56
N ILE A 152 0.53 -8.15 12.88
CA ILE A 152 0.47 -7.08 13.87
C ILE A 152 0.85 -5.75 13.21
N ALA A 153 0.11 -4.71 13.56
CA ALA A 153 0.45 -3.35 13.22
C ALA A 153 0.44 -2.54 14.52
N THR A 154 1.58 -1.94 14.86
CA THR A 154 1.72 -1.08 16.02
C THR A 154 2.13 0.31 15.57
N ALA A 155 1.54 1.32 16.22
CA ALA A 155 1.93 2.71 16.05
C ALA A 155 2.15 3.29 17.43
N SER A 156 3.28 3.97 17.61
CA SER A 156 3.66 4.65 18.85
C SER A 156 3.99 6.09 18.53
N VAL A 157 3.28 7.03 19.14
CA VAL A 157 3.44 8.46 18.91
C VAL A 157 4.14 9.06 20.12
N GLY A 158 5.26 9.75 19.90
CA GLY A 158 5.93 10.52 20.94
C GLY A 158 5.10 11.71 21.42
N PRO A 159 5.61 12.50 22.38
CA PRO A 159 4.90 13.68 22.89
C PRO A 159 4.53 14.63 21.74
N ALA A 160 3.24 14.92 21.61
CA ALA A 160 2.66 15.78 20.59
C ALA A 160 1.70 16.79 21.23
N THR A 161 1.73 18.03 20.75
CA THR A 161 0.72 19.04 21.12
C THR A 161 -0.24 19.21 19.95
N LEU A 162 -1.53 19.04 20.23
CA LEU A 162 -2.59 19.46 19.33
C LEU A 162 -2.82 20.95 19.54
N VAL A 163 -2.66 21.75 18.49
CA VAL A 163 -3.05 23.15 18.56
C VAL A 163 -4.57 23.17 18.49
N ASN A 164 -5.22 23.17 19.65
CA ASN A 164 -6.67 23.25 19.75
C ASN A 164 -7.09 24.65 19.31
N THR A 165 -7.69 24.78 18.13
CA THR A 165 -8.51 25.96 17.83
C THR A 165 -9.64 25.95 18.85
N LYS A 166 -9.51 26.87 19.81
CA LYS A 166 -10.49 27.32 20.80
C LYS A 166 -11.91 26.82 20.48
N LEU A 167 -12.45 25.97 21.35
CA LEU A 167 -13.89 25.73 21.41
C LEU A 167 -14.51 27.11 21.65
N ASP A 168 -15.08 27.71 20.61
CA ASP A 168 -15.66 29.04 20.69
C ASP A 168 -17.00 28.92 21.41
N LEU A 169 -16.93 28.90 22.75
CA LEU A 169 -18.11 28.89 23.63
C LEU A 169 -18.89 30.21 23.57
N ASP A 170 -18.30 31.27 22.99
CA ASP A 170 -18.97 32.54 22.77
C ASP A 170 -20.22 32.38 21.90
N ASN A 171 -20.12 31.62 20.81
CA ASN A 171 -21.22 31.44 19.86
C ASN A 171 -22.37 30.56 20.40
N VAL A 172 -22.10 29.72 21.41
CA VAL A 172 -23.10 28.79 21.99
C VAL A 172 -23.94 29.47 23.07
N LEU A 173 -23.35 30.43 23.78
CA LEU A 173 -24.04 31.24 24.79
C LEU A 173 -24.94 32.30 24.13
N ASP A 174 -24.50 32.91 23.02
CA ASP A 174 -25.30 33.90 22.27
C ASP A 174 -26.61 33.30 21.73
N ARG A 175 -26.58 32.03 21.30
CA ARG A 175 -27.77 31.30 20.83
C ARG A 175 -28.74 30.89 21.94
N LEU A 176 -28.29 30.75 23.18
CA LEU A 176 -29.17 30.46 24.32
C LEU A 176 -29.89 31.74 24.81
N VAL A 177 -29.26 32.91 24.68
CA VAL A 177 -29.85 34.19 25.06
C VAL A 177 -30.93 34.66 24.07
N GLN A 178 -30.84 34.31 22.79
CA GLN A 178 -31.90 34.60 21.81
C GLN A 178 -33.07 33.61 21.81
N ALA A 179 -33.04 32.58 22.66
CA ALA A 179 -34.09 31.56 22.75
C ALA A 179 -35.05 31.74 23.94
N VAL A 180 -34.95 32.88 24.66
CA VAL A 180 -35.87 33.27 25.75
C VAL A 180 -36.57 34.58 25.46
#